data_AF-A0A165FJ62-F1
#
_entry.id   AF-A0A165FJ62-F1
#
_cell.length_a   1.000
_cell.length_b   1.000
_cell.length_c   1.000
_cell.angle_alpha   90.00
_cell.angle_beta   90.00
_cell.angle_gamma   90.00
#
_symmetry.space_group_name_H-M   'P 1'
#
loop_
_entity.id
_entity.type
_entity.pdbx_description
1 polymer ?
#
loop_
_entity_poly.entity_id
_entity_poly.type
_entity_poly.pdbx_seq_one_letter_code
_entity_poly.pdbx_strand_id
1 'polypeptide(L)'
;MLQELSHMDRITQLQDELQQLLTIMSSTIAFLTSRANFMQTSPDVPITKMRPEGKVDTPEMAEANRKELVADLIVKAKQIDYLIQSLPEPEPEEVQANRFRVLEEEMTEANAEYVRAVNRAKSLYQQISAVLRTMLDDQDLPDDMPG
;
A
#
# COMPACT_ATOMS: atom_id res chain seq x y z
N MET A 1 9.02 -5.55 0.19
CA MET A 1 8.59 -4.19 0.60
C MET A 1 7.57 -3.55 -0.34
N LEU A 2 7.53 -3.87 -1.64
CA LEU A 2 6.46 -3.36 -2.54
C LEU A 2 5.10 -4.07 -2.40
N GLN A 3 5.07 -5.22 -1.71
CA GLN A 3 3.88 -6.08 -1.64
C GLN A 3 2.98 -5.79 -0.43
N GLU A 4 3.50 -5.15 0.64
CA GLU A 4 2.67 -4.73 1.78
C GLU A 4 1.95 -3.39 1.55
N LEU A 5 2.48 -2.54 0.65
CA LEU A 5 1.84 -1.30 0.20
C LEU A 5 0.66 -1.53 -0.78
N SER A 6 0.47 -2.78 -1.21
CA SER A 6 -0.72 -3.18 -1.98
C SER A 6 -1.99 -3.26 -1.12
N HIS A 7 -1.87 -3.19 0.21
CA HIS A 7 -2.97 -3.57 1.12
C HIS A 7 -3.63 -2.39 1.85
N MET A 8 -3.04 -1.19 1.80
CA MET A 8 -3.59 -0.01 2.49
C MET A 8 -4.34 0.87 1.49
N ASP A 9 -5.56 1.28 1.84
CA ASP A 9 -6.36 2.19 1.02
C ASP A 9 -5.59 3.48 0.71
N ARG A 10 -5.74 4.01 -0.52
CA ARG A 10 -5.02 5.20 -0.99
C ARG A 10 -5.37 6.44 -0.16
N ILE A 11 -6.60 6.50 0.35
CA ILE A 11 -7.02 7.58 1.26
C ILE A 11 -6.27 7.48 2.59
N THR A 12 -6.16 6.28 3.17
CA THR A 12 -5.38 6.06 4.39
C THR A 12 -3.90 6.39 4.18
N GLN A 13 -3.31 5.99 3.05
CA GLN A 13 -1.93 6.36 2.69
C GLN A 13 -1.74 7.88 2.64
N LEU A 14 -2.69 8.60 2.02
CA LEU A 14 -2.65 10.07 1.94
C LEU A 14 -2.76 10.71 3.33
N GLN A 15 -3.65 10.18 4.19
CA GLN A 15 -3.79 10.66 5.56
C GLN A 15 -2.49 10.53 6.35
N ASP A 16 -1.83 9.37 6.26
CA ASP A 16 -0.56 9.12 6.96
C ASP A 16 0.56 10.05 6.45
N GLU A 17 0.66 10.25 5.13
CA GLU A 17 1.67 11.15 4.56
C GLU A 17 1.42 12.62 4.93
N LEU A 18 0.16 13.07 5.02
CA LEU A 18 -0.17 14.40 5.53
C LEU A 18 0.24 14.55 7.00
N GLN A 19 -0.01 13.53 7.82
CA GLN A 19 0.37 13.55 9.23
C GLN A 19 1.90 13.54 9.41
N GLN A 20 2.62 12.78 8.59
CA GLN A 20 4.08 12.82 8.54
C GLN A 20 4.61 14.19 8.12
N LEU A 21 4.00 14.83 7.10
CA LEU A 21 4.38 16.17 6.66
C LEU A 21 4.25 17.18 7.81
N LEU A 22 3.12 17.18 8.51
CA LEU A 22 2.90 18.06 9.67
C LEU A 22 3.89 17.78 10.81
N THR A 23 4.23 16.51 11.03
CA THR A 23 5.24 16.11 12.02
C THR A 23 6.63 16.64 11.65
N ILE A 24 7.01 16.54 10.37
CA ILE A 24 8.27 17.10 9.87
C ILE A 24 8.29 18.62 9.99
N MET A 25 7.19 19.31 9.65
CA MET A 25 7.10 20.77 9.77
C MET A 25 7.27 21.24 11.22
N SER A 26 6.56 20.63 12.17
CA SER A 26 6.69 20.97 13.59
C SER A 26 8.08 20.66 14.15
N SER A 27 8.64 19.50 13.79
CA SER A 27 10.00 19.10 14.17
C SER A 27 11.06 20.02 13.58
N THR A 28 10.87 20.49 12.34
CA THR A 28 11.76 21.44 11.66
C THR A 28 11.78 22.78 12.39
N ILE A 29 10.61 23.31 12.75
CA ILE A 29 10.50 24.56 13.53
C ILE A 29 11.15 24.38 14.90
N ALA A 30 10.87 23.27 15.60
CA ALA A 30 11.48 22.97 16.89
C ALA A 30 13.01 22.86 16.79
N PHE A 31 13.52 22.18 15.75
CA PHE A 31 14.94 22.04 15.50
C PHE A 31 15.60 23.41 15.26
N LEU A 32 15.09 24.20 14.30
CA LEU A 32 15.65 25.50 13.96
C LEU A 32 15.64 26.47 15.14
N THR A 33 14.54 26.51 15.90
CA THR A 33 14.44 27.36 17.10
C THR A 33 15.34 26.88 18.24
N SER A 34 15.60 25.58 18.34
CA SER A 34 16.49 25.00 19.36
C SER A 34 17.98 25.21 19.06
N ARG A 35 18.35 25.41 17.79
CA ARG A 35 19.74 25.57 17.33
C ARG A 35 20.12 27.02 17.02
N ALA A 36 19.14 27.91 16.82
CA ALA A 36 19.37 29.34 16.62
C ALA A 36 19.85 30.03 17.91
N ASN A 37 20.82 30.94 17.76
CA ASN A 37 21.28 31.84 18.80
C ASN A 37 20.73 33.26 18.59
N PHE A 38 20.77 34.08 19.64
CA PHE A 38 20.33 35.47 19.56
C PHE A 38 21.33 36.31 18.77
N MET A 39 20.84 37.13 17.84
CA MET A 39 21.66 38.11 17.11
C MET A 39 21.49 39.50 17.72
N GLN A 40 22.59 40.21 17.93
CA GLN A 40 22.56 41.60 18.35
C GLN A 40 22.08 42.48 17.20
N THR A 41 20.94 43.15 17.40
CA THR A 41 20.32 44.02 16.39
C THR A 41 20.64 45.50 16.61
N SER A 42 20.97 45.89 17.84
CA SER A 42 21.40 47.25 18.19
C SER A 42 22.69 47.19 19.02
N PRO A 43 23.70 48.04 18.73
CA PRO A 43 24.92 48.13 19.52
C PRO A 43 24.67 48.59 20.96
N ASP A 44 23.57 49.32 21.21
CA ASP A 44 23.24 49.87 22.54
C ASP A 44 22.55 48.86 23.47
N VAL A 45 22.11 47.71 22.95
CA VAL A 45 21.40 46.67 23.71
C VAL A 45 22.27 45.41 23.77
N PRO A 46 22.87 45.08 24.92
CA PRO A 46 23.68 43.88 25.06
C PRO A 46 22.82 42.61 25.05
N ILE A 47 23.34 41.53 24.47
CA ILE A 47 22.66 40.23 24.46
C ILE A 47 22.63 39.67 25.89
N THR A 48 21.44 39.54 26.47
CA THR A 48 21.24 39.08 27.86
C THR A 48 21.06 37.56 27.98
N LYS A 49 20.89 36.85 26.87
CA LYS A 49 20.77 35.38 26.83
C LYS A 49 21.62 34.81 25.70
N MET A 50 22.51 33.90 26.04
CA MET A 50 23.22 33.06 25.09
C MET A 50 22.91 31.59 25.37
N ARG A 51 22.72 30.82 24.31
CA ARG A 51 22.51 29.37 24.42
C ARG A 51 23.87 28.69 24.71
N PRO A 52 23.91 27.57 25.47
CA PRO A 52 25.15 26.87 25.78
C PRO A 52 25.98 26.55 24.53
N GLU A 53 27.29 26.77 24.61
CA GLU A 53 28.24 26.40 23.56
C GLU A 53 28.17 24.89 23.31
N GLY A 54 27.89 24.49 22.07
CA GLY A 54 27.60 23.09 21.69
C GLY A 54 26.13 22.80 21.35
N LYS A 55 25.19 23.71 21.68
CA LYS A 55 23.79 23.64 21.21
C LYS A 55 23.47 24.60 20.06
N VAL A 56 24.45 25.38 19.63
CA VAL A 56 24.34 26.33 18.50
C VAL A 56 25.12 25.75 17.34
N ASP A 57 24.47 25.66 16.18
CA ASP A 57 25.12 25.18 14.96
C ASP A 57 26.02 26.30 14.39
N THR A 58 27.14 25.92 13.76
CA THR A 58 27.95 26.89 13.00
C THR A 58 27.13 27.41 11.79
N PRO A 59 27.47 28.58 11.23
CA PRO A 59 26.74 29.12 10.07
C PRO A 59 26.67 28.15 8.89
N GLU A 60 27.77 27.43 8.63
CA GLU A 60 27.87 26.41 7.57
C GLU A 60 26.97 25.20 7.86
N MET A 61 27.00 24.67 9.09
CA MET A 61 26.13 23.56 9.49
C MET A 61 24.65 23.96 9.47
N ALA A 62 24.32 25.18 9.90
CA ALA A 62 22.96 25.69 9.88
C ALA A 62 22.41 25.83 8.46
N GLU A 63 23.25 26.24 7.49
CA GLU A 63 22.86 26.32 6.09
C GLU A 63 22.66 24.93 5.46
N ALA A 64 23.58 23.99 5.73
CA ALA A 64 23.45 22.61 5.28
C ALA A 64 22.17 21.94 5.84
N ASN A 65 21.94 22.04 7.15
CA ASN A 65 20.76 21.49 7.81
C ASN A 65 19.46 22.11 7.26
N ARG A 66 19.42 23.43 7.03
CA ARG A 66 18.25 24.09 6.40
C ARG A 66 17.98 23.54 5.00
N LYS A 67 19.02 23.33 4.20
CA LYS A 67 18.88 22.83 2.83
C LYS A 67 18.34 21.39 2.81
N GLU A 68 18.82 20.54 3.72
CA GLU A 68 18.32 19.17 3.91
C GLU A 68 16.84 19.17 4.31
N LEU A 69 16.46 19.94 5.34
CA LEU A 69 15.08 20.04 5.82
C LEU A 69 14.11 20.55 4.74
N VAL A 70 14.54 21.51 3.92
CA VAL A 70 13.75 22.00 2.77
C VAL A 70 13.63 20.93 1.68
N ALA A 71 14.71 20.20 1.40
CA ALA A 71 14.67 19.12 0.42
C ALA A 71 13.68 18.02 0.84
N ASP A 72 13.72 17.60 2.10
CA ASP A 72 12.80 16.60 2.66
C ASP A 72 11.34 17.06 2.59
N LEU A 73 11.08 18.33 2.93
CA LEU A 73 9.75 18.91 2.83
C LEU A 73 9.21 18.90 1.40
N ILE A 74 10.05 19.27 0.42
CA ILE A 74 9.68 19.30 -1.00
C ILE A 74 9.42 17.89 -1.52
N VAL A 75 10.27 16.92 -1.16
CA VAL A 75 10.10 15.52 -1.56
C VAL A 75 8.77 14.99 -1.04
N LYS A 76 8.46 15.21 0.25
CA LYS A 76 7.17 14.80 0.82
C LYS A 76 5.97 15.51 0.20
N ALA A 77 6.08 16.81 -0.08
CA ALA A 77 5.02 17.55 -0.76
C ALA A 77 4.73 16.96 -2.16
N LYS A 78 5.77 16.59 -2.91
CA LYS A 78 5.61 15.92 -4.21
C LYS A 78 5.02 14.52 -4.09
N GLN A 79 5.38 13.76 -3.06
CA GLN A 79 4.79 12.45 -2.79
C GLN A 79 3.28 12.58 -2.54
N ILE A 80 2.87 13.58 -1.75
CA ILE A 80 1.46 13.88 -1.50
C ILE A 80 0.74 14.29 -2.78
N ASP A 81 1.34 15.16 -3.60
CA ASP A 81 0.77 15.57 -4.89
C ASP A 81 0.56 14.37 -5.82
N TYR A 82 1.54 13.48 -5.92
CA TYR A 82 1.40 12.23 -6.67
C TYR A 82 0.29 11.33 -6.11
N LEU A 83 0.18 11.21 -4.78
CA LEU A 83 -0.87 10.43 -4.15
C LEU A 83 -2.26 10.99 -4.48
N ILE A 84 -2.43 12.31 -4.44
CA ILE A 84 -3.69 12.99 -4.80
C ILE A 84 -4.04 12.71 -6.26
N GLN A 85 -3.07 12.80 -7.19
CA GLN A 85 -3.28 12.48 -8.60
C GLN A 85 -3.60 11.01 -8.85
N SER A 86 -3.18 10.13 -7.95
CA SER A 86 -3.46 8.68 -8.02
C SER A 86 -4.79 8.27 -7.38
N LEU A 87 -5.52 9.20 -6.75
CA LEU A 87 -6.82 8.89 -6.17
C LEU A 87 -7.84 8.58 -7.28
N PRO A 88 -8.67 7.54 -7.11
CA PRO A 88 -9.77 7.29 -8.03
C PRO A 88 -10.73 8.47 -8.01
N GLU A 89 -11.26 8.84 -9.18
CA GLU A 89 -12.26 9.91 -9.27
C GLU A 89 -13.51 9.52 -8.47
N PRO A 90 -14.08 10.45 -7.70
CA PRO A 90 -15.30 10.17 -6.96
C PRO A 90 -16.45 9.95 -7.94
N GLU A 91 -16.99 8.74 -7.92
CA GLU A 91 -18.18 8.37 -8.71
C GLU A 91 -19.46 8.73 -7.93
N PRO A 92 -20.55 9.14 -8.59
CA PRO A 92 -21.85 9.31 -7.94
C PRO A 92 -22.34 7.99 -7.34
N GLU A 93 -22.97 8.06 -6.16
CA GLU A 93 -23.43 6.88 -5.42
C GLU A 93 -24.36 5.98 -6.25
N GLU A 94 -25.23 6.58 -7.08
CA GLU A 94 -26.14 5.83 -7.96
C GLU A 94 -25.39 4.99 -9.01
N VAL A 95 -24.33 5.56 -9.59
CA VAL A 95 -23.48 4.88 -10.58
C VAL A 95 -22.70 3.76 -9.90
N GLN A 96 -22.15 4.03 -8.72
CA GLN A 96 -21.43 3.05 -7.93
C GLN A 96 -22.32 1.88 -7.51
N ALA A 97 -23.55 2.15 -7.05
CA ALA A 97 -24.54 1.13 -6.69
C ALA A 97 -24.93 0.26 -7.88
N ASN A 98 -25.17 0.88 -9.05
CA ASN A 98 -25.47 0.13 -10.27
C ASN A 98 -24.28 -0.74 -10.69
N ARG A 99 -23.05 -0.25 -10.60
CA ARG A 99 -21.84 -1.05 -10.88
C ARG A 99 -21.75 -2.25 -9.94
N PHE A 100 -21.99 -2.07 -8.64
CA PHE A 100 -21.98 -3.18 -7.69
C PHE A 100 -23.03 -4.24 -8.02
N ARG A 101 -24.25 -3.83 -8.39
CA ARG A 101 -25.30 -4.75 -8.80
C ARG A 101 -24.90 -5.57 -10.03
N VAL A 102 -24.36 -4.92 -11.07
CA VAL A 102 -23.89 -5.62 -12.27
C VAL A 102 -22.77 -6.62 -11.93
N LEU A 103 -21.83 -6.22 -11.07
CA LEU A 103 -20.73 -7.09 -10.65
C LEU A 103 -21.22 -8.32 -9.86
N GLU A 104 -22.26 -8.15 -9.04
CA GLU A 104 -22.90 -9.24 -8.30
C GLU A 104 -23.63 -10.22 -9.23
N GLU A 105 -24.31 -9.72 -10.25
CA GLU A 105 -24.95 -10.52 -11.30
C GLU A 105 -23.89 -11.33 -12.07
N GLU A 106 -22.80 -10.69 -12.51
CA GLU A 106 -21.67 -11.35 -13.18
C GLU A 106 -21.01 -12.42 -12.30
N MET A 107 -20.80 -12.13 -11.01
CA MET A 107 -20.23 -13.09 -10.06
C MET A 107 -21.13 -14.32 -9.89
N THR A 108 -22.45 -14.10 -9.85
CA THR A 108 -23.44 -15.17 -9.74
C THR A 108 -23.42 -16.08 -10.98
N GLU A 109 -23.36 -15.48 -12.18
CA GLU A 109 -23.27 -16.24 -13.43
C GLU A 109 -21.95 -17.03 -13.52
N ALA A 110 -20.82 -16.37 -13.25
CA ALA A 110 -19.50 -17.00 -13.26
C ALA A 110 -19.42 -18.17 -12.25
N ASN A 111 -20.01 -18.01 -11.07
CA ASN A 111 -20.07 -19.08 -10.07
C ASN A 111 -20.95 -20.26 -10.54
N ALA A 112 -22.09 -19.99 -11.18
CA ALA A 112 -22.95 -21.04 -11.74
C ALA A 112 -22.24 -21.81 -12.87
N GLU A 113 -21.47 -21.12 -13.72
CA GLU A 113 -20.61 -21.75 -14.72
C GLU A 113 -19.51 -22.60 -14.09
N TYR A 114 -18.83 -22.06 -13.07
CA TYR A 114 -17.81 -22.77 -12.31
C TYR A 114 -18.36 -24.07 -11.73
N VAL A 115 -19.51 -24.03 -11.03
CA VAL A 115 -20.16 -25.23 -10.46
C VAL A 115 -20.50 -26.25 -11.55
N ARG A 116 -21.03 -25.80 -12.70
CA ARG A 116 -21.33 -26.67 -13.84
C ARG A 116 -20.08 -27.33 -14.42
N ALA A 117 -18.96 -26.60 -14.51
CA ALA A 117 -17.69 -27.13 -15.01
C ALA A 117 -17.10 -28.16 -14.02
N VAL A 118 -17.11 -27.87 -12.72
CA VAL A 118 -16.64 -28.78 -11.69
C VAL A 118 -17.46 -30.07 -11.66
N ASN A 119 -18.80 -29.98 -11.77
CA ASN A 119 -19.65 -31.17 -11.79
C ASN A 119 -19.39 -32.04 -13.02
N ARG A 120 -19.18 -31.43 -14.19
CA ARG A 120 -18.78 -32.15 -15.41
C ARG A 120 -17.44 -32.86 -15.21
N ALA A 121 -16.43 -32.18 -14.69
CA ALA A 121 -15.13 -32.76 -14.40
C ALA A 121 -15.22 -33.95 -13.43
N LYS A 122 -16.02 -33.82 -12.35
CA LYS A 122 -16.27 -34.92 -11.40
C LYS A 122 -16.93 -36.13 -12.07
N SER A 123 -17.92 -35.91 -12.93
CA SER A 123 -18.59 -37.00 -13.64
C SER A 123 -17.64 -37.72 -14.61
N LEU A 124 -16.86 -36.98 -15.40
CA LEU A 124 -15.86 -37.59 -16.29
C LEU A 124 -14.81 -38.37 -15.49
N TYR A 125 -14.33 -37.82 -14.37
CA TYR A 125 -13.40 -38.51 -13.49
C TYR A 125 -13.96 -39.84 -12.98
N GLN A 126 -15.23 -39.87 -12.56
CA GLN A 126 -15.91 -41.09 -12.14
C GLN A 126 -16.02 -42.11 -13.28
N GLN A 127 -16.38 -41.67 -14.48
CA GLN A 127 -16.48 -42.54 -15.67
C GLN A 127 -15.13 -43.16 -16.02
N ILE A 128 -14.06 -42.36 -16.09
CA ILE A 128 -12.71 -42.84 -16.37
C ILE A 128 -12.25 -43.82 -15.28
N SER A 129 -12.49 -43.49 -14.00
CA SER A 129 -12.14 -44.37 -12.88
C SER A 129 -12.87 -45.71 -12.94
N ALA A 130 -14.14 -45.71 -13.37
CA ALA A 130 -14.91 -46.93 -13.54
C ALA A 130 -14.37 -47.78 -14.70
N VAL A 131 -14.08 -47.17 -15.85
CA VAL A 131 -13.49 -47.87 -17.01
C VAL A 131 -12.13 -48.48 -16.65
N LEU A 132 -11.26 -47.72 -15.98
CA LEU A 132 -9.96 -48.22 -15.53
C LEU A 132 -10.12 -49.40 -14.57
N ARG A 133 -11.10 -49.35 -13.66
CA ARG A 133 -11.38 -50.44 -12.73
C ARG A 133 -11.86 -51.70 -13.45
N THR A 134 -12.79 -51.57 -14.39
CA THR A 134 -13.24 -52.71 -15.23
C THR A 134 -12.09 -53.30 -16.05
N MET A 135 -11.22 -52.48 -16.63
CA MET A 135 -10.04 -52.97 -17.37
C MET A 135 -9.02 -53.70 -16.48
N LEU A 136 -8.90 -53.30 -15.21
CA LEU A 136 -8.06 -53.99 -14.23
C LEU A 136 -8.70 -55.31 -13.79
N ASP A 137 -10.01 -55.33 -13.55
CA ASP A 137 -10.75 -56.53 -13.12
C ASP A 137 -10.82 -57.60 -14.24
N ASP A 138 -10.88 -57.20 -15.52
CA ASP A 138 -10.90 -58.12 -16.67
C ASP A 138 -9.55 -58.82 -16.93
N GLN A 139 -8.43 -58.31 -16.41
CA GLN A 139 -7.11 -58.97 -16.53
C GLN A 139 -6.85 -60.03 -15.45
N ASP A 140 -7.71 -60.15 -14.43
CA ASP A 140 -7.58 -61.09 -13.31
C ASP A 140 -8.38 -62.39 -13.49
N LEU A 141 -8.89 -62.68 -14.69
CA LEU A 141 -9.42 -64.01 -15.06
C LEU A 141 -8.27 -64.88 -15.58
N PRO A 142 -7.68 -65.78 -14.77
CA PRO A 142 -6.77 -66.78 -15.28
C PRO A 142 -7.52 -67.68 -16.28
N ASP A 143 -6.83 -67.95 -17.37
CA ASP A 143 -7.19 -68.85 -18.46
C ASP A 143 -7.35 -70.29 -17.92
N ASP A 144 -8.46 -70.56 -17.22
CA ASP A 144 -8.80 -71.89 -16.73
C ASP A 144 -9.47 -72.66 -17.87
N MET A 145 -8.62 -73.19 -18.76
CA MET A 145 -8.99 -74.12 -19.83
C MET A 145 -9.09 -75.55 -19.26
N PRO A 146 -10.26 -76.23 -19.31
CA PRO A 146 -10.33 -77.67 -19.18
C PRO A 146 -10.37 -78.31 -20.58
N GLY A 147 -9.33 -79.06 -20.92
CA GLY A 147 -9.25 -79.88 -22.13
C GLY A 147 -8.09 -80.86 -22.07
#